data_AF-A0A2J6PUT3-F1
#
_entry.id   AF-A0A2J6PUT3-F1
#
_cell.length_a   1.000
_cell.length_b   1.000
_cell.length_c   1.000
_cell.angle_alpha   90.00
_cell.angle_beta   90.00
_cell.angle_gamma   90.00
#
_symmetry.space_group_name_H-M   'P 1'
#
loop_
_entity.id
_entity.type
_entity.pdbx_description
1 polymer ?
#
loop_
_entity_poly.entity_id
_entity_poly.type
_entity_poly.pdbx_seq_one_letter_code
_entity_poly.pdbx_strand_id
1 'polypeptide(L)'
;MTRPSQICYTFLSDVSDGDVLDNVDSEFRKSRWFTRGWTLQELLAPRDLRFFSRSWNILGDRCHLRDLVSEVTGIPPRHLGSVNDASVAQRMSWASRRNTTRKEDLSYCLLGIFNANIPLLYGEGDKVFRRLQEEIIKQTND
;
A
#
# COMPACT_ATOMS: atom_id res chain seq x y z
N MET A 1 19.13 2.43 2.39
CA MET A 1 19.37 1.33 1.44
C MET A 1 18.63 0.08 1.91
N THR A 2 17.37 -0.08 1.53
CA THR A 2 16.62 -1.33 1.74
C THR A 2 17.02 -2.32 0.64
N ARG A 3 17.42 -3.54 1.03
CA ARG A 3 17.66 -4.64 0.08
C ARG A 3 16.42 -4.79 -0.80
N PRO A 4 16.52 -4.85 -2.15
CA PRO A 4 15.37 -5.17 -2.96
C PRO A 4 14.97 -6.61 -2.63
N SER A 5 13.89 -6.78 -1.86
CA SER A 5 13.19 -8.06 -1.84
C SER A 5 12.84 -8.37 -3.29
N GLN A 6 13.38 -9.47 -3.83
CA GLN A 6 13.15 -9.82 -5.22
C GLN A 6 11.70 -10.20 -5.47
N ILE A 7 10.95 -10.64 -4.43
CA ILE A 7 9.56 -11.08 -4.53
C ILE A 7 8.80 -10.75 -3.23
N CYS A 8 7.60 -10.19 -3.35
CA CYS A 8 6.63 -10.02 -2.26
C CYS A 8 5.43 -10.92 -2.51
N TYR A 9 5.03 -11.66 -1.48
CA TYR A 9 3.88 -12.55 -1.52
C TYR A 9 2.75 -11.95 -0.69
N THR A 10 1.61 -11.74 -1.33
CA THR A 10 0.41 -11.20 -0.69
C THR A 10 -0.62 -12.31 -0.55
N PHE A 11 -0.89 -12.69 0.70
CA PHE A 11 -1.93 -13.65 1.04
C PHE A 11 -3.26 -12.91 1.32
N LEU A 12 -4.28 -13.20 0.52
CA LEU A 12 -5.62 -12.65 0.65
C LEU A 12 -6.53 -13.68 1.33
N SER A 13 -6.63 -13.59 2.65
CA SER A 13 -7.40 -14.56 3.47
C SER A 13 -8.91 -14.53 3.23
N ASP A 14 -9.40 -13.47 2.56
CA ASP A 14 -10.79 -13.19 2.25
C ASP A 14 -11.16 -13.39 0.77
N VAL A 15 -10.28 -14.03 -0.01
CA VAL A 15 -10.52 -14.35 -1.44
C VAL A 15 -10.49 -15.86 -1.64
N SER A 16 -11.55 -16.42 -2.23
CA SER A 16 -11.68 -17.83 -2.55
C SER A 16 -11.01 -18.20 -3.87
N ASP A 17 -10.74 -19.50 -4.07
CA ASP A 17 -10.13 -20.01 -5.30
C ASP A 17 -11.04 -19.91 -6.53
N GLY A 18 -12.36 -19.84 -6.31
CA GLY A 18 -13.36 -19.72 -7.36
C GLY A 18 -13.73 -18.29 -7.71
N ASP A 19 -13.07 -17.29 -7.12
CA ASP A 19 -13.36 -15.88 -7.38
C ASP A 19 -13.06 -15.52 -8.84
N VAL A 20 -14.01 -14.84 -9.48
CA VAL A 20 -13.86 -14.33 -10.83
C VAL A 20 -13.38 -12.89 -10.71
N LEU A 21 -12.06 -12.68 -10.73
CA LEU A 21 -11.41 -11.42 -10.39
C LEU A 21 -11.97 -10.20 -11.14
N ASP A 22 -12.30 -10.36 -12.42
CA ASP A 22 -12.81 -9.30 -13.30
C ASP A 22 -14.26 -8.88 -12.99
N ASN A 23 -15.01 -9.68 -12.22
CA ASN A 23 -16.36 -9.32 -11.81
C ASN A 23 -16.31 -8.05 -10.94
N VAL A 24 -17.22 -7.10 -11.18
CA VAL A 24 -17.36 -5.86 -10.39
C VAL A 24 -17.51 -6.14 -8.90
N ASP A 25 -18.15 -7.26 -8.57
CA ASP A 25 -18.44 -7.68 -7.20
C ASP A 25 -17.45 -8.71 -6.63
N SER A 26 -16.30 -8.94 -7.28
CA SER A 26 -15.32 -9.96 -6.89
C SER A 26 -14.80 -9.79 -5.46
N GLU A 27 -14.47 -10.92 -4.83
CA GLU A 27 -13.89 -10.96 -3.48
C GLU A 27 -12.54 -10.25 -3.46
N PHE A 28 -11.75 -10.39 -4.54
CA PHE A 28 -10.49 -9.67 -4.72
C PHE A 28 -10.68 -8.16 -4.58
N ARG A 29 -11.61 -7.55 -5.32
CA ARG A 29 -11.87 -6.10 -5.27
C ARG A 29 -12.28 -5.64 -3.87
N LYS A 30 -12.97 -6.50 -3.11
CA LYS A 30 -13.46 -6.23 -1.76
C LYS A 30 -12.47 -6.61 -0.66
N SER A 31 -11.32 -7.20 -1.01
CA SER A 31 -10.36 -7.68 -0.02
C SER A 31 -9.90 -6.55 0.90
N ARG A 32 -9.91 -6.83 2.20
CA ARG A 32 -9.43 -5.91 3.24
C ARG A 32 -7.94 -5.58 3.04
N TRP A 33 -7.18 -6.39 2.31
CA TRP A 33 -5.78 -6.08 2.02
C TRP A 33 -5.63 -4.71 1.34
N PHE A 34 -6.56 -4.32 0.46
CA PHE A 34 -6.51 -3.02 -0.23
C PHE A 34 -6.76 -1.81 0.69
N THR A 35 -7.33 -2.01 1.87
CA THR A 35 -7.65 -0.93 2.82
C THR A 35 -6.79 -0.96 4.07
N ARG A 36 -5.89 -1.92 4.26
CA ARG A 36 -4.95 -1.92 5.41
C ARG A 36 -3.82 -0.91 5.21
N GLY A 37 -3.38 -0.26 6.30
CA GLY A 37 -2.28 0.72 6.28
C GLY A 37 -0.99 0.20 5.65
N TRP A 38 -0.42 -0.85 6.23
CA TRP A 38 0.91 -1.35 5.86
C TRP A 38 1.01 -1.92 4.44
N THR A 39 -0.10 -2.42 3.91
CA THR A 39 -0.15 -3.07 2.59
C THR A 39 0.01 -2.07 1.44
N LEU A 40 -0.08 -0.76 1.71
CA LEU A 40 0.28 0.26 0.71
C LEU A 40 1.78 0.22 0.39
N GLN A 41 2.64 -0.01 1.38
CA GLN A 41 4.08 -0.21 1.14
C GLN A 41 4.33 -1.52 0.39
N GLU A 42 3.64 -2.59 0.78
CA GLU A 42 3.72 -3.88 0.08
C GLU A 42 3.28 -3.78 -1.39
N LEU A 43 2.34 -2.89 -1.70
CA LEU A 43 1.91 -2.66 -3.07
C LEU A 43 2.92 -1.84 -3.90
N LEU A 44 3.52 -0.82 -3.28
CA LEU A 44 4.29 0.21 -3.98
C LEU A 44 5.81 -0.04 -4.00
N ALA A 45 6.34 -0.82 -3.06
CA ALA A 45 7.79 -1.00 -2.89
C ALA A 45 8.42 -2.19 -3.67
N PRO A 46 7.80 -3.38 -3.78
CA PRO A 46 8.44 -4.55 -4.39
C PRO A 46 8.34 -4.55 -5.92
N ARG A 47 9.39 -5.08 -6.57
CA ARG A 47 9.42 -5.26 -8.03
C ARG A 47 8.49 -6.37 -8.49
N ASP A 48 8.59 -7.55 -7.89
CA ASP A 48 7.68 -8.69 -8.10
C ASP A 48 6.72 -8.79 -6.91
N LEU A 49 5.42 -8.75 -7.17
CA LEU A 49 4.35 -8.88 -6.18
C LEU A 49 3.35 -9.90 -6.72
N ARG A 50 3.07 -10.93 -5.92
CA ARG A 50 2.18 -12.03 -6.28
C ARG A 50 1.06 -12.19 -5.28
N PHE A 51 -0.16 -12.32 -5.78
CA PHE A 51 -1.38 -12.47 -4.98
C PHE A 51 -1.75 -13.94 -4.85
N PHE A 52 -2.11 -14.34 -3.65
CA PHE A 52 -2.52 -15.70 -3.28
C PHE A 52 -3.89 -15.66 -2.62
N SER A 53 -4.73 -16.63 -2.93
CA SER A 53 -6.04 -16.84 -2.31
C SER A 53 -5.90 -17.32 -0.86
N ARG A 54 -7.04 -17.49 -0.18
CA ARG A 54 -7.13 -18.09 1.15
C ARG A 54 -6.58 -19.52 1.24
N SER A 55 -6.52 -20.23 0.10
CA SER A 55 -5.99 -21.60 0.00
C SER A 55 -4.55 -21.65 -0.48
N TRP A 56 -3.86 -20.50 -0.55
CA TRP A 56 -2.50 -20.37 -1.09
C TRP A 56 -2.38 -20.73 -2.58
N ASN A 57 -3.46 -20.59 -3.36
CA ASN A 57 -3.39 -20.69 -4.81
C ASN A 57 -3.03 -19.33 -5.42
N ILE A 58 -2.23 -19.35 -6.48
CA ILE A 58 -1.86 -18.11 -7.17
C ILE A 58 -3.08 -17.52 -7.88
N LEU A 59 -3.38 -16.26 -7.57
CA LEU A 59 -4.42 -15.48 -8.24
C LEU A 59 -3.85 -14.71 -9.44
N GLY A 60 -2.59 -14.30 -9.34
CA GLY A 60 -1.87 -13.58 -10.37
C GLY A 60 -0.74 -12.75 -9.77
N ASP A 61 0.09 -12.16 -10.63
CA ASP A 61 1.05 -11.15 -10.21
C ASP A 61 0.55 -9.73 -10.53
N ARG A 62 1.24 -8.73 -9.99
CA ARG A 62 0.91 -7.32 -10.17
C ARG A 62 1.04 -6.84 -11.63
N CYS A 63 1.80 -7.53 -12.48
CA CYS A 63 1.87 -7.21 -13.90
C CYS A 63 0.60 -7.67 -14.63
N HIS A 64 0.14 -8.89 -14.35
CA HIS A 64 -1.09 -9.45 -14.93
C HIS A 64 -2.34 -8.76 -14.38
N LEU A 65 -2.37 -8.45 -13.07
CA LEU A 65 -3.51 -7.82 -12.41
C LEU A 65 -3.40 -6.29 -12.36
N ARG A 66 -2.55 -5.68 -13.18
CA ARG A 66 -2.18 -4.26 -13.09
C ARG A 66 -3.38 -3.33 -13.16
N ASP A 67 -4.24 -3.54 -14.15
CA ASP A 67 -5.39 -2.67 -14.40
C ASP A 67 -6.46 -2.86 -13.31
N LEU A 68 -6.72 -4.11 -12.91
CA LEU A 68 -7.61 -4.43 -11.79
C LEU A 68 -7.14 -3.79 -10.48
N VAL A 69 -5.86 -3.92 -10.15
CA VAL A 69 -5.26 -3.32 -8.95
C VAL A 69 -5.32 -1.79 -9.02
N SER A 70 -5.05 -1.21 -10.19
CA SER A 70 -5.19 0.23 -10.41
C SER A 70 -6.62 0.71 -10.18
N GLU A 71 -7.61 -0.04 -10.67
CA GLU A 71 -9.04 0.27 -10.50
C GLU A 71 -9.45 0.23 -9.03
N VAL A 72 -9.08 -0.84 -8.31
CA VAL A 72 -9.42 -1.04 -6.89
C VAL A 72 -8.78 0.04 -6.01
N THR A 73 -7.53 0.37 -6.28
CA THR A 73 -6.74 1.26 -5.41
C THR A 73 -6.85 2.74 -5.79
N GLY A 74 -7.22 3.03 -7.04
CA GLY A 74 -7.12 4.37 -7.62
C GLY A 74 -5.67 4.83 -7.89
N ILE A 75 -4.70 3.91 -7.81
CA ILE A 75 -3.29 4.20 -8.05
C ILE A 75 -2.99 3.94 -9.53
N PRO A 76 -2.53 4.95 -10.30
CA PRO A 76 -2.26 4.76 -11.72
C PRO A 76 -1.26 3.62 -11.97
N PRO A 77 -1.40 2.86 -13.07
CA PRO A 77 -0.56 1.68 -13.36
C PRO A 77 0.95 1.96 -13.29
N ARG A 78 1.38 3.15 -13.71
CA ARG A 78 2.79 3.59 -13.68
C ARG A 78 3.38 3.71 -12.27
N HIS A 79 2.53 3.88 -11.25
CA HIS A 79 2.95 4.03 -9.86
C HIS A 79 2.87 2.73 -9.06
N LEU A 80 2.30 1.66 -9.63
CA LEU A 80 2.39 0.33 -9.04
C LEU A 80 3.86 -0.12 -9.13
N GLY A 81 4.53 -0.22 -7.97
CA GLY A 81 5.95 -0.58 -7.87
C GLY A 81 6.96 0.57 -7.97
N SER A 82 6.51 1.83 -8.07
CA SER A 82 7.39 3.00 -7.98
C SER A 82 6.62 4.28 -7.60
N VAL A 83 7.11 5.00 -6.59
CA VAL A 83 6.51 6.27 -6.14
C VAL A 83 7.32 7.51 -6.51
N ASN A 84 8.46 7.34 -7.20
CA ASN A 84 9.45 8.39 -7.37
C ASN A 84 8.89 9.65 -8.05
N ASP A 85 8.08 9.46 -9.09
CA ASP A 85 7.49 10.57 -9.87
C ASP A 85 6.11 10.99 -9.33
N ALA A 86 5.71 10.50 -8.15
CA ALA A 86 4.44 10.85 -7.54
C ALA A 86 4.62 12.03 -6.58
N SER A 87 3.75 13.04 -6.69
CA SER A 87 3.74 14.19 -5.78
C SER A 87 3.31 13.78 -4.37
N VAL A 88 3.61 14.63 -3.37
CA VAL A 88 3.14 14.41 -1.99
C VAL A 88 1.63 14.28 -1.93
N ALA A 89 0.89 15.09 -2.69
CA ALA A 89 -0.57 15.04 -2.75
C ALA A 89 -1.09 13.70 -3.30
N GLN A 90 -0.44 13.15 -4.34
CA GLN A 90 -0.81 11.83 -4.88
C GLN A 90 -0.56 10.73 -3.86
N ARG A 91 0.61 10.71 -3.22
CA ARG A 91 0.95 9.73 -2.17
C ARG A 91 -0.02 9.80 -0.99
N MET A 92 -0.39 11.02 -0.56
CA MET A 92 -1.41 11.24 0.47
C MET A 92 -2.80 10.77 0.04
N SER A 93 -3.18 11.00 -1.22
CA SER A 93 -4.45 10.51 -1.76
C SER A 93 -4.55 8.99 -1.67
N TRP A 94 -3.48 8.26 -2.00
CA TRP A 94 -3.43 6.80 -1.89
C TRP A 94 -3.47 6.30 -0.45
N ALA A 95 -2.87 7.06 0.47
CA ALA A 95 -2.91 6.79 1.90
C ALA A 95 -4.30 7.02 2.52
N SER A 96 -5.09 7.96 1.98
CA SER A 96 -6.38 8.37 2.56
C SER A 96 -7.43 7.26 2.62
N ARG A 97 -7.30 6.23 1.76
CA ARG A 97 -8.20 5.06 1.75
C ARG A 97 -7.76 3.95 2.70
N ARG A 98 -6.67 4.15 3.45
CA ARG A 98 -6.09 3.13 4.34
C ARG A 98 -6.56 3.29 5.78
N ASN A 99 -6.73 2.16 6.45
CA ASN A 99 -7.20 2.01 7.81
C ASN A 99 -6.15 1.30 8.66
N THR A 100 -5.96 1.78 9.89
CA THR A 100 -5.11 1.17 10.91
C THR A 100 -5.86 1.10 12.23
N THR A 101 -5.50 0.14 13.09
CA THR A 101 -6.12 -0.02 14.40
C THR A 101 -5.74 1.12 15.34
N ARG A 102 -4.46 1.52 15.34
CA ARG A 102 -3.98 2.69 16.09
C ARG A 102 -3.77 3.84 15.13
N LYS A 103 -4.11 5.05 15.56
CA LYS A 103 -3.93 6.27 14.74
C LYS A 103 -2.47 6.50 14.35
N GLU A 104 -1.55 6.23 15.26
CA GLU A 104 -0.12 6.37 15.04
C GLU A 104 0.43 5.40 13.98
N ASP A 105 -0.16 4.20 13.85
CA ASP A 105 0.23 3.23 12.82
C ASP A 105 -0.01 3.77 11.41
N LEU A 106 -0.98 4.68 11.21
CA LEU A 106 -1.19 5.35 9.92
C LEU A 106 0.02 6.21 9.56
N SER A 107 0.66 6.85 10.52
CA SER A 107 1.88 7.64 10.26
C SER A 107 3.07 6.72 9.99
N TYR A 108 3.19 5.64 10.78
CA TYR A 108 4.31 4.70 10.64
C TYR A 108 4.25 3.92 9.32
N CYS A 109 3.06 3.56 8.84
CA CYS A 109 2.93 2.90 7.54
C CYS A 109 3.21 3.82 6.34
N LEU A 110 3.41 5.12 6.55
CA LEU A 110 3.71 6.09 5.49
C LEU A 110 5.19 6.47 5.41
N LEU A 111 6.01 6.11 6.41
CA LEU A 111 7.43 6.49 6.45
C LEU A 111 8.20 6.06 5.20
N GLY A 112 8.01 4.82 4.75
CA GLY A 112 8.66 4.30 3.55
C GLY A 112 8.21 5.00 2.27
N ILE A 113 6.96 5.47 2.20
CA ILE A 113 6.38 6.11 1.02
C ILE A 113 6.86 7.55 0.86
N PHE A 114 7.07 8.24 1.99
CA PHE A 114 7.57 9.61 2.01
C PHE A 114 9.07 9.71 2.26
N ASN A 115 9.77 8.58 2.37
CA ASN A 115 11.19 8.54 2.74
C ASN A 115 11.49 9.33 4.04
N ALA A 116 10.55 9.32 4.98
CA ALA A 116 10.64 10.03 6.25
C ALA A 116 11.27 9.15 7.33
N ASN A 117 12.06 9.75 8.21
CA ASN A 117 12.69 9.06 9.33
C ASN A 117 12.32 9.75 10.64
N ILE A 118 11.29 9.25 11.32
CA ILE A 118 10.87 9.72 12.65
C ILE A 118 10.96 8.58 13.67
N PRO A 119 11.44 8.84 14.90
CA PRO A 119 11.40 7.86 15.99
C PRO A 119 10.00 7.28 16.25
N LEU A 120 9.94 5.95 16.36
CA LEU A 120 8.75 5.17 16.76
C LEU A 120 8.46 5.39 18.25
N LEU A 121 7.53 6.26 18.55
CA LEU A 121 7.04 6.55 19.89
C LEU A 121 5.55 6.20 19.96
N TYR A 122 5.22 5.10 20.61
CA TYR A 122 3.84 4.67 20.82
C TYR A 122 3.22 5.44 22.00
N GLY A 123 1.95 5.83 21.85
CA GLY A 123 1.22 6.62 22.85
C GLY A 123 1.21 8.13 22.58
N GLU A 124 1.78 8.58 21.45
CA GLU A 124 1.76 9.97 21.02
C GLU A 124 0.46 10.36 20.28
N GLY A 125 -0.29 9.37 19.78
CA GLY A 125 -1.53 9.58 19.05
C GLY A 125 -1.32 10.41 17.79
N ASP A 126 -2.11 11.48 17.62
CA ASP A 126 -2.11 12.33 16.43
C ASP A 126 -0.82 13.18 16.27
N LYS A 127 0.03 13.26 17.31
CA LYS A 127 1.31 14.00 17.26
C LYS A 127 2.29 13.39 16.26
N VAL A 128 2.27 12.07 16.06
CA VAL A 128 3.14 11.38 15.10
C VAL A 128 2.85 11.86 13.67
N PHE A 129 1.57 12.08 13.34
CA PHE A 129 1.18 12.56 12.02
C PHE A 129 1.70 13.98 11.76
N ARG A 130 1.67 14.85 12.78
CA ARG A 130 2.26 16.19 12.68
C ARG A 130 3.76 16.12 12.42
N ARG A 131 4.49 15.29 13.17
CA ARG A 131 5.94 15.08 12.96
C ARG A 131 6.24 14.54 11.56
N LEU A 132 5.40 13.64 11.05
CA LEU A 132 5.50 13.15 9.68
C LEU A 132 5.32 14.29 8.66
N GLN A 133 4.29 15.13 8.82
CA GLN A 133 4.08 16.29 7.93
C GLN A 133 5.26 17.27 7.98
N GLU A 134 5.81 17.55 9.15
CA GLU A 134 7.01 18.39 9.32
C GLU A 134 8.21 17.82 8.57
N GLU A 135 8.45 16.50 8.64
CA GLU A 135 9.52 15.85 7.90
C GLU A 135 9.30 15.87 6.38
N ILE A 136 8.06 15.73 5.92
CA ILE A 136 7.72 15.80 4.49
C ILE A 136 8.00 17.21 3.93
N ILE A 137 7.58 18.25 4.66
CA ILE A 137 7.75 19.66 4.27
C ILE A 137 9.23 20.04 4.21
N LYS A 138 10.07 19.54 5.12
CA LYS A 138 11.53 19.79 5.08
C LYS A 138 12.21 19.25 3.82
N GLN A 139 11.63 18.23 3.19
CA GLN A 139 12.23 17.51 2.07
C GLN A 139 11.61 17.88 0.71
N THR A 140 10.51 18.65 0.69
CA THR A 140 9.69 18.87 -0.50
C THR A 140 9.34 20.34 -0.67
N ASN A 141 9.48 20.85 -1.91
CA ASN A 141 9.03 22.18 -2.32
C ASN A 141 7.87 22.15 -3.33
N ASP A 142 7.32 20.95 -3.58
CA ASP A 142 6.19 20.68 -4.49
C ASP A 142 4.82 21.05 -3.87
#